data_AF-A0A7C1JNJ5-F1
#
_entry.id   AF-A0A7C1JNJ5-F1
#
_cell.length_a   1.000
_cell.length_b   1.000
_cell.length_c   1.000
_cell.angle_alpha   90.00
_cell.angle_beta   90.00
_cell.angle_gamma   90.00
#
_symmetry.space_group_name_H-M   'P 1'
#
loop_
_entity.id
_entity.type
_entity.pdbx_description
1 polymer ?
#
loop_
_entity_poly.entity_id
_entity_poly.type
_entity_poly.pdbx_seq_one_letter_code
_entity_poly.pdbx_strand_id
1 'polypeptide(L)'
;EHARQVMEEARDQRVELKQAQEDLIQANRELVRLSDRLKAMYQIAEEARRAKEEFVANVSHELRTPLNMIIGFSEMIIGSPHVYGEKLPPALLSDIATIHANSQQLARLVDDVLDLSQVDAGRMAMSKEWTALGTLVEAASEIVRPLFESKGLALEVDVQQDLPPVFCDPTRVRQVVINLLSNAGRFTEQGGVRVKAWREGSEALVSVTDTGPGISPEDQKKLFEPFQQADGSIRRRYGGSGLGLSISRRFVEMHGGRMWLESRVGCGTTITFSLPLEVPAPGAIEGADIRRWFNPYREFEGRTRPRKAPVVQAPPRFVLLEEGETLQRLFRRYLHGYESISVRTPEEALAELDRSPAKALVVNAPPVAEVTSLLDRLGSLPHATPLITCWVPGEDEAARRLGVVRYLVRPVTCEKLLSTLADLGRSIRTVLLVDDEPDGLRLLARMLSSGEREYRILRARSGQRALSLLRQEHPDVMLLDLVMPGMDGEKVLLEKSRDPSIRDIPAVVISAKDPVAEPIVSRMLGVVRGGGLSVPDLLACIQAISEVLSPGDRPVHRGQSERPAG
;
A
#
# COMPACT_ATOMS: atom_id res chain seq x y z
N GLU A 1 -56.23 55.42 22.78
CA GLU A 1 -55.74 55.26 21.38
C GLU A 1 -54.44 54.46 21.32
N HIS A 2 -53.40 54.86 22.06
CA HIS A 2 -52.13 54.13 22.12
C HIS A 2 -52.26 52.62 22.45
N ALA A 3 -53.07 52.26 23.45
CA ALA A 3 -53.33 50.86 23.81
C ALA A 3 -54.06 50.04 22.73
N ARG A 4 -54.83 50.70 21.84
CA ARG A 4 -55.46 50.03 20.68
C ARG A 4 -54.44 49.77 19.58
N GLN A 5 -53.57 50.74 19.33
CA GLN A 5 -52.50 50.67 18.34
C GLN A 5 -51.50 49.54 18.68
N VAL A 6 -51.09 49.44 19.94
CA VAL A 6 -50.23 48.34 20.44
C VAL A 6 -50.91 46.97 20.31
N MET A 7 -52.23 46.89 20.48
CA MET A 7 -52.98 45.64 20.35
C MET A 7 -53.10 45.19 18.89
N GLU A 8 -53.22 46.14 17.95
CA GLU A 8 -53.24 45.89 16.50
C GLU A 8 -51.87 45.42 16.02
N GLU A 9 -50.79 46.11 16.39
CA GLU A 9 -49.42 45.71 16.08
C GLU A 9 -49.08 44.31 16.64
N ALA A 10 -49.47 44.01 17.89
CA ALA A 10 -49.26 42.69 18.48
C ALA A 10 -50.07 41.60 17.77
N ARG A 11 -51.23 41.93 17.20
CA ARG A 11 -52.06 40.98 16.45
C ARG A 11 -51.45 40.69 15.08
N ASP A 12 -50.95 41.71 14.39
CA ASP A 12 -50.32 41.58 13.08
C ASP A 12 -49.00 40.79 13.19
N GLN A 13 -48.16 41.10 14.18
CA GLN A 13 -46.95 40.33 14.48
C GLN A 13 -47.25 38.86 14.78
N ARG A 14 -48.37 38.57 15.47
CA ARG A 14 -48.77 37.19 15.80
C ARG A 14 -49.25 36.42 14.57
N VAL A 15 -49.83 37.10 13.57
CA VAL A 15 -50.20 36.51 12.29
C VAL A 15 -48.96 36.22 11.45
N GLU A 16 -48.05 37.19 11.32
CA GLU A 16 -46.78 37.01 10.61
C GLU A 16 -45.95 35.86 11.19
N LEU A 17 -45.85 35.78 12.52
CA LEU A 17 -45.08 34.73 13.20
C LEU A 17 -45.71 33.34 12.99
N LYS A 18 -47.03 33.26 12.90
CA LYS A 18 -47.73 32.02 12.60
C LYS A 18 -47.52 31.57 11.14
N GLN A 19 -47.55 32.52 10.19
CA GLN A 19 -47.23 32.25 8.79
C GLN A 19 -45.77 31.80 8.62
N ALA A 20 -44.81 32.49 9.25
CA ALA A 20 -43.41 32.09 9.24
C ALA A 20 -43.19 30.70 9.85
N GLN A 21 -43.93 30.33 10.91
CA GLN A 21 -43.87 29.00 11.50
C GLN A 21 -44.42 27.92 10.56
N GLU A 22 -45.53 28.19 9.85
CA GLU A 22 -46.12 27.28 8.88
C GLU A 22 -45.18 27.07 7.67
N ASP A 23 -44.59 28.15 7.15
CA ASP A 23 -43.60 28.11 6.07
C ASP A 23 -42.35 27.30 6.49
N LEU A 24 -41.86 27.50 7.72
CA LEU A 24 -40.73 26.75 8.26
C LEU A 24 -41.03 25.26 8.37
N ILE A 25 -42.22 24.89 8.82
CA ILE A 25 -42.65 23.48 8.90
C ILE A 25 -42.72 22.86 7.50
N GLN A 26 -43.19 23.60 6.51
CA GLN A 26 -43.25 23.14 5.12
C GLN A 26 -41.84 22.95 4.54
N ALA A 27 -40.96 23.93 4.70
CA ALA A 27 -39.57 23.84 4.26
C ALA A 27 -38.83 22.67 4.91
N ASN A 28 -39.04 22.43 6.21
CA ASN A 28 -38.39 21.34 6.93
C ASN A 28 -38.87 19.96 6.43
N ARG A 29 -40.17 19.82 6.09
CA ARG A 29 -40.70 18.60 5.47
C ARG A 29 -40.11 18.35 4.07
N GLU A 30 -39.90 19.39 3.28
CA GLU A 30 -39.24 19.27 1.97
C GLU A 30 -37.77 18.87 2.11
N LEU A 31 -37.05 19.45 3.07
CA LEU A 31 -35.66 19.09 3.38
C LEU A 31 -35.52 17.63 3.78
N VAL A 32 -36.41 17.11 4.64
CA VAL A 32 -36.40 15.69 5.03
C VAL A 32 -36.63 14.79 3.81
N ARG A 33 -37.60 15.10 2.94
CA ARG A 33 -37.85 14.32 1.72
C ARG A 33 -36.66 14.34 0.76
N LEU A 34 -36.01 15.49 0.59
CA LEU A 34 -34.81 15.62 -0.24
C LEU A 34 -33.64 14.84 0.37
N SER A 35 -33.46 14.90 1.68
CA SER A 35 -32.45 14.12 2.40
C SER A 35 -32.64 12.61 2.21
N ASP A 36 -33.87 12.11 2.33
CA ASP A 36 -34.17 10.68 2.15
C ASP A 36 -33.98 10.24 0.70
N ARG A 37 -34.36 11.07 -0.27
CA ARG A 37 -34.11 10.78 -1.70
C ARG A 37 -32.62 10.78 -2.04
N LEU A 38 -31.84 11.70 -1.45
CA LEU A 38 -30.39 11.73 -1.56
C LEU A 38 -29.75 10.47 -0.98
N LYS A 39 -30.19 10.04 0.22
CA LYS A 39 -29.70 8.79 0.83
C LYS A 39 -29.97 7.57 -0.04
N ALA A 40 -31.18 7.45 -0.60
CA ALA A 40 -31.54 6.34 -1.49
C ALA A 40 -30.70 6.33 -2.79
N MET A 41 -30.53 7.49 -3.42
CA MET A 41 -29.68 7.61 -4.63
C MET A 41 -28.21 7.32 -4.32
N TYR A 42 -27.72 7.76 -3.16
CA TYR A 42 -26.38 7.46 -2.70
C TYR A 42 -26.17 5.95 -2.47
N GLN A 43 -27.15 5.26 -1.88
CA GLN A 43 -27.10 3.80 -1.70
C GLN A 43 -27.05 3.07 -3.04
N ILE A 44 -27.89 3.41 -4.00
CA ILE A 44 -27.89 2.80 -5.34
C ILE A 44 -26.55 3.05 -6.06
N ALA A 45 -26.05 4.28 -6.02
CA ALA A 45 -24.76 4.62 -6.61
C ALA A 45 -23.61 3.85 -5.95
N GLU A 46 -23.66 3.68 -4.62
CA GLU A 46 -22.65 2.94 -3.87
C GLU A 46 -22.71 1.43 -4.12
N GLU A 47 -23.90 0.85 -4.25
CA GLU A 47 -24.08 -0.56 -4.64
C GLU A 47 -23.54 -0.82 -6.05
N ALA A 48 -23.89 0.03 -7.03
CA ALA A 48 -23.37 -0.06 -8.39
C ALA A 48 -21.85 0.09 -8.43
N ARG A 49 -21.30 0.99 -7.61
CA ARG A 49 -19.85 1.19 -7.47
C ARG A 49 -19.18 -0.06 -6.89
N ARG A 50 -19.70 -0.65 -5.82
CA ARG A 50 -19.16 -1.88 -5.23
C ARG A 50 -19.20 -3.05 -6.21
N ALA A 51 -20.31 -3.24 -6.93
CA ALA A 51 -20.44 -4.29 -7.93
C ALA A 51 -19.41 -4.16 -9.06
N LYS A 52 -19.17 -2.93 -9.54
CA LYS A 52 -18.13 -2.66 -10.55
C LYS A 52 -16.73 -3.05 -10.04
N GLU A 53 -16.45 -2.78 -8.77
CA GLU A 53 -15.15 -3.03 -8.15
C GLU A 53 -14.90 -4.51 -7.91
N GLU A 54 -15.90 -5.22 -7.39
CA GLU A 54 -15.85 -6.67 -7.21
C GLU A 54 -15.68 -7.38 -8.55
N PHE A 55 -16.39 -6.92 -9.58
CA PHE A 55 -16.23 -7.43 -10.94
C PHE A 55 -14.80 -7.25 -11.46
N VAL A 56 -14.22 -6.04 -11.34
CA VAL A 56 -12.84 -5.78 -11.79
C VAL A 56 -11.82 -6.61 -11.01
N ALA A 57 -11.98 -6.74 -9.70
CA ALA A 57 -11.09 -7.56 -8.86
C ALA A 57 -11.16 -9.04 -9.25
N ASN A 58 -12.37 -9.59 -9.41
CA ASN A 58 -12.58 -10.99 -9.78
C ASN A 58 -12.02 -11.28 -11.17
N VAL A 59 -12.35 -10.45 -12.16
CA VAL A 59 -11.83 -10.59 -13.54
C VAL A 59 -10.32 -10.53 -13.55
N SER A 60 -9.72 -9.64 -12.76
CA SER A 60 -8.26 -9.53 -12.74
C SER A 60 -7.60 -10.74 -12.11
N HIS A 61 -8.21 -11.34 -11.08
CA HIS A 61 -7.75 -12.61 -10.53
C HIS A 61 -7.87 -13.75 -11.56
N GLU A 62 -9.02 -13.85 -12.24
CA GLU A 62 -9.26 -14.85 -13.28
C GLU A 62 -8.32 -14.71 -14.49
N LEU A 63 -7.89 -13.49 -14.82
CA LEU A 63 -6.90 -13.24 -15.89
C LEU A 63 -5.47 -13.48 -15.42
N ARG A 64 -5.14 -13.17 -14.17
CA ARG A 64 -3.78 -13.30 -13.62
C ARG A 64 -3.36 -14.76 -13.52
N THR A 65 -4.24 -15.66 -13.09
CA THR A 65 -3.94 -17.10 -12.94
C THR A 65 -3.44 -17.75 -14.24
N PRO A 66 -4.20 -17.78 -15.35
CA PRO A 66 -3.73 -18.40 -16.60
C PRO A 66 -2.49 -17.69 -17.16
N LEU A 67 -2.39 -16.39 -16.97
CA LEU A 67 -1.28 -15.59 -17.47
C LEU A 67 0.03 -15.88 -16.72
N ASN A 68 -0.04 -16.05 -15.40
CA ASN A 68 1.09 -16.48 -14.58
C ASN A 68 1.58 -17.87 -14.98
N MET A 69 0.68 -18.78 -15.37
CA MET A 69 1.08 -20.10 -15.90
C MET A 69 1.86 -19.96 -17.21
N ILE A 70 1.38 -19.12 -18.14
CA ILE A 70 2.05 -18.91 -19.42
C ILE A 70 3.44 -18.29 -19.19
N ILE A 71 3.54 -17.27 -18.33
CA ILE A 71 4.83 -16.66 -17.96
C ILE A 71 5.75 -17.71 -17.35
N GLY A 72 5.29 -18.41 -16.31
CA GLY A 72 6.12 -19.40 -15.61
C GLY A 72 6.61 -20.52 -16.52
N PHE A 73 5.76 -21.09 -17.38
CA PHE A 73 6.20 -22.15 -18.30
C PHE A 73 7.15 -21.64 -19.38
N SER A 74 6.88 -20.46 -19.95
CA SER A 74 7.75 -19.90 -20.99
C SER A 74 9.11 -19.48 -20.40
N GLU A 75 9.14 -18.89 -19.21
CA GLU A 75 10.36 -18.61 -18.45
C GLU A 75 11.15 -19.89 -18.17
N MET A 76 10.48 -20.97 -17.72
CA MET A 76 11.13 -22.27 -17.50
C MET A 76 11.74 -22.87 -18.78
N ILE A 77 11.07 -22.73 -19.92
CA ILE A 77 11.60 -23.25 -21.19
C ILE A 77 12.81 -22.44 -21.65
N ILE A 78 12.81 -21.12 -21.44
CA ILE A 78 13.92 -20.22 -21.81
C ILE A 78 15.11 -20.39 -20.86
N GLY A 79 14.87 -20.37 -19.55
CA GLY A 79 15.90 -20.36 -18.51
C GLY A 79 16.43 -21.75 -18.13
N SER A 80 15.66 -22.82 -18.36
CA SER A 80 16.08 -24.19 -18.08
C SER A 80 15.65 -25.19 -19.18
N PRO A 81 16.16 -25.04 -20.42
CA PRO A 81 15.79 -25.91 -21.55
C PRO A 81 16.00 -27.40 -21.28
N HIS A 82 17.01 -27.76 -20.47
CA HIS A 82 17.37 -29.14 -20.14
C HIS A 82 16.26 -29.93 -19.45
N VAL A 83 15.33 -29.26 -18.75
CA VAL A 83 14.16 -29.89 -18.10
C VAL A 83 13.18 -30.47 -19.12
N TYR A 84 13.26 -30.03 -20.38
CA TYR A 84 12.35 -30.40 -21.46
C TYR A 84 12.94 -31.40 -22.47
N GLY A 85 14.17 -31.87 -22.25
CA GLY A 85 14.88 -32.82 -23.11
C GLY A 85 16.13 -32.22 -23.76
N GLU A 86 16.70 -32.94 -24.73
CA GLU A 86 17.87 -32.46 -25.48
C GLU A 86 17.57 -31.19 -26.30
N LYS A 87 18.64 -30.41 -26.57
CA LYS A 87 18.67 -29.08 -27.19
C LYS A 87 17.41 -28.72 -27.99
N LEU A 88 16.58 -27.87 -27.39
CA LEU A 88 15.43 -27.28 -28.07
C LEU A 88 15.89 -26.46 -29.31
N PRO A 89 15.17 -26.53 -30.45
CA PRO A 89 15.52 -25.76 -31.63
C PRO A 89 15.58 -24.24 -31.33
N PRO A 90 16.60 -23.51 -31.82
CA PRO A 90 16.72 -22.07 -31.59
C PRO A 90 15.49 -21.27 -32.05
N ALA A 91 14.86 -21.69 -33.15
CA ALA A 91 13.62 -21.05 -33.64
C ALA A 91 12.47 -21.17 -32.63
N LEU A 92 12.30 -22.35 -32.01
CA LEU A 92 11.28 -22.56 -30.98
C LEU A 92 11.55 -21.73 -29.72
N LEU A 93 12.82 -21.61 -29.31
CA LEU A 93 13.20 -20.74 -28.18
C LEU A 93 12.91 -19.27 -28.48
N SER A 94 13.14 -18.81 -29.71
CA SER A 94 12.79 -17.46 -30.17
C SER A 94 11.27 -17.20 -30.12
N ASP A 95 10.47 -18.16 -30.58
CA ASP A 95 9.01 -18.07 -30.54
C ASP A 95 8.50 -18.04 -29.08
N ILE A 96 9.06 -18.88 -28.21
CA ILE A 96 8.69 -18.92 -26.79
C ILE A 96 9.12 -17.63 -26.06
N ALA A 97 10.28 -17.07 -26.38
CA ALA A 97 10.70 -15.76 -25.88
C ALA A 97 9.72 -14.66 -26.29
N THR A 98 9.19 -14.74 -27.51
CA THR A 98 8.14 -13.83 -28.00
C THR A 98 6.84 -14.02 -27.23
N ILE A 99 6.41 -15.26 -26.97
CA ILE A 99 5.22 -15.55 -26.15
C ILE A 99 5.41 -14.99 -24.74
N HIS A 100 6.55 -15.27 -24.10
CA HIS A 100 6.89 -14.79 -22.77
C HIS A 100 6.80 -13.26 -22.67
N ALA A 101 7.43 -12.53 -23.61
CA ALA A 101 7.39 -11.07 -23.64
C ALA A 101 5.96 -10.52 -23.78
N ASN A 102 5.15 -11.12 -24.65
CA ASN A 102 3.74 -10.73 -24.84
C ASN A 102 2.89 -11.03 -23.59
N SER A 103 3.09 -12.18 -22.96
CA SER A 103 2.38 -12.55 -21.72
C SER A 103 2.75 -11.62 -20.57
N GLN A 104 4.02 -11.28 -20.40
CA GLN A 104 4.45 -10.27 -19.42
C GLN A 104 3.84 -8.90 -19.69
N GLN A 105 3.73 -8.49 -20.97
CA GLN A 105 3.07 -7.25 -21.34
C GLN A 105 1.58 -7.27 -20.98
N LEU A 106 0.89 -8.39 -21.22
CA LEU A 106 -0.51 -8.55 -20.86
C LEU A 106 -0.71 -8.57 -19.33
N ALA A 107 0.23 -9.14 -18.56
CA ALA A 107 0.24 -9.06 -17.08
C ALA A 107 0.22 -7.60 -16.61
N ARG A 108 1.18 -6.82 -17.12
CA ARG A 108 1.31 -5.40 -16.78
C ARG A 108 0.07 -4.61 -17.14
N LEU A 109 -0.55 -4.93 -18.28
CA LEU A 109 -1.83 -4.35 -18.70
C LEU A 109 -2.98 -4.62 -17.71
N VAL A 110 -3.10 -5.84 -17.23
CA VAL A 110 -4.11 -6.21 -16.23
C VAL A 110 -3.86 -5.46 -14.92
N ASP A 111 -2.61 -5.39 -14.49
CA ASP A 111 -2.22 -4.63 -13.29
C ASP A 111 -2.45 -3.12 -13.46
N ASP A 112 -2.17 -2.54 -14.64
CA ASP A 112 -2.44 -1.14 -14.96
C ASP A 112 -3.96 -0.83 -14.90
N VAL A 113 -4.81 -1.73 -15.42
CA VAL A 113 -6.28 -1.58 -15.35
C VAL A 113 -6.76 -1.65 -13.91
N LEU A 114 -6.19 -2.56 -13.11
CA LEU A 114 -6.47 -2.64 -11.68
C LEU A 114 -6.06 -1.38 -10.94
N ASP A 115 -4.84 -0.90 -11.15
CA ASP A 115 -4.32 0.31 -10.54
C ASP A 115 -5.24 1.50 -10.88
N LEU A 116 -5.63 1.66 -12.16
CA LEU A 116 -6.57 2.70 -12.56
C LEU A 116 -7.92 2.57 -11.83
N SER A 117 -8.49 1.37 -11.77
CA SER A 117 -9.76 1.13 -11.07
C SER A 117 -9.69 1.38 -9.57
N GLN A 118 -8.55 1.10 -8.92
CA GLN A 118 -8.35 1.36 -7.49
C GLN A 118 -8.20 2.84 -7.20
N VAL A 119 -7.56 3.57 -8.11
CA VAL A 119 -7.38 5.02 -7.99
C VAL A 119 -8.68 5.77 -8.20
N ASP A 120 -9.49 5.41 -9.21
CA ASP A 120 -10.81 6.01 -9.45
C ASP A 120 -11.75 5.80 -8.25
N ALA A 121 -11.57 4.69 -7.53
CA ALA A 121 -12.33 4.37 -6.33
C ALA A 121 -11.79 5.02 -5.04
N GLY A 122 -10.69 5.78 -5.11
CA GLY A 122 -10.05 6.43 -3.97
C GLY A 122 -9.49 5.44 -2.93
N ARG A 123 -9.25 4.19 -3.30
CA ARG A 123 -8.80 3.11 -2.39
C ARG A 123 -7.32 2.79 -2.48
N MET A 124 -6.61 3.38 -3.44
CA MET A 124 -5.18 3.15 -3.57
C MET A 124 -4.43 3.80 -2.39
N ALA A 125 -3.92 2.96 -1.49
CA ALA A 125 -3.08 3.40 -0.39
C ALA A 125 -1.67 3.69 -0.92
N MET A 126 -1.18 4.91 -0.70
CA MET A 126 0.18 5.31 -1.08
C MET A 126 1.11 5.24 0.13
N SER A 127 2.25 4.58 -0.04
CA SER A 127 3.29 4.48 0.99
C SER A 127 4.27 5.64 0.84
N LYS A 128 3.86 6.86 1.23
CA LYS A 128 4.70 8.06 1.10
C LYS A 128 5.78 8.10 2.19
N GLU A 129 7.02 8.32 1.80
CA GLU A 129 8.15 8.53 2.69
C GLU A 129 9.06 9.63 2.16
N TRP A 130 9.89 10.22 3.04
CA TRP A 130 10.89 11.19 2.62
C TRP A 130 11.97 10.50 1.82
N THR A 131 11.95 10.72 0.51
CA THR A 131 12.84 10.05 -0.42
C THR A 131 13.68 11.05 -1.18
N ALA A 132 14.98 10.77 -1.34
CA ALA A 132 15.83 11.52 -2.24
C ALA A 132 15.38 11.26 -3.69
N LEU A 133 14.82 12.26 -4.37
CA LEU A 133 14.29 12.08 -5.73
C LEU A 133 15.40 11.68 -6.73
N GLY A 134 16.64 12.13 -6.49
CA GLY A 134 17.80 11.76 -7.29
C GLY A 134 18.03 10.25 -7.34
N THR A 135 17.96 9.56 -6.20
CA THR A 135 18.17 8.10 -6.17
C THR A 135 17.07 7.34 -6.90
N LEU A 136 15.84 7.86 -6.90
CA LEU A 136 14.73 7.28 -7.66
C LEU A 136 14.93 7.43 -9.17
N VAL A 137 15.38 8.61 -9.61
CA VAL A 137 15.66 8.91 -11.02
C VAL A 137 16.82 8.06 -11.53
N GLU A 138 17.90 7.94 -10.76
CA GLU A 138 19.05 7.09 -11.08
C GLU A 138 18.64 5.62 -11.17
N ALA A 139 17.94 5.10 -10.16
CA ALA A 139 17.46 3.71 -10.16
C ALA A 139 16.53 3.41 -11.34
N ALA A 140 15.62 4.34 -11.68
CA ALA A 140 14.77 4.20 -12.86
C ALA A 140 15.58 4.20 -14.16
N SER A 141 16.61 5.04 -14.24
CA SER A 141 17.47 5.16 -15.43
C SER A 141 18.31 3.91 -15.66
N GLU A 142 18.83 3.28 -14.60
CA GLU A 142 19.56 2.01 -14.70
C GLU A 142 18.67 0.87 -15.24
N ILE A 143 17.41 0.80 -14.79
CA ILE A 143 16.46 -0.23 -15.24
C ILE A 143 16.21 -0.13 -16.75
N VAL A 144 16.11 1.07 -17.30
CA VAL A 144 15.82 1.28 -18.73
C VAL A 144 17.06 1.35 -19.61
N ARG A 145 18.26 1.51 -19.04
CA ARG A 145 19.52 1.68 -19.77
C ARG A 145 19.73 0.64 -20.89
N PRO A 146 19.45 -0.67 -20.69
CA PRO A 146 19.59 -1.67 -21.76
C PRO A 146 18.71 -1.40 -23.00
N LEU A 147 17.53 -0.78 -22.82
CA LEU A 147 16.65 -0.39 -23.94
C LEU A 147 17.32 0.67 -24.83
N PHE A 148 18.01 1.63 -24.21
CA PHE A 148 18.71 2.70 -24.94
C PHE A 148 19.96 2.16 -25.63
N GLU A 149 20.75 1.33 -24.94
CA GLU A 149 21.96 0.70 -25.49
C GLU A 149 21.63 -0.21 -26.68
N SER A 150 20.58 -1.03 -26.59
CA SER A 150 20.17 -1.91 -27.69
C SER A 150 19.74 -1.14 -28.96
N LYS A 151 19.31 0.11 -28.82
CA LYS A 151 18.96 1.02 -29.92
C LYS A 151 20.08 1.99 -30.30
N GLY A 152 21.21 2.00 -29.59
CA GLY A 152 22.29 2.98 -29.79
C GLY A 152 21.90 4.43 -29.48
N LEU A 153 20.96 4.64 -28.56
CA LEU A 153 20.50 5.97 -28.12
C LEU A 153 21.31 6.45 -26.91
N ALA A 154 21.58 7.75 -26.85
CA ALA A 154 22.18 8.36 -25.65
C ALA A 154 21.14 8.52 -24.53
N LEU A 155 21.50 8.16 -23.29
CA LEU A 155 20.70 8.44 -22.09
C LEU A 155 21.51 9.31 -21.12
N GLU A 156 21.13 10.58 -21.01
CA GLU A 156 21.76 11.56 -20.13
C GLU A 156 20.92 11.76 -18.86
N VAL A 157 21.56 11.66 -17.69
CA VAL A 157 20.91 11.86 -16.39
C VAL A 157 21.57 13.06 -15.70
N ASP A 158 20.77 14.09 -15.44
CA ASP A 158 21.20 15.37 -14.85
C ASP A 158 20.35 15.64 -13.60
N VAL A 159 20.91 15.31 -12.44
CA VAL A 159 20.26 15.48 -11.14
C VAL A 159 20.99 16.56 -10.36
N GLN A 160 20.26 17.58 -9.90
CA GLN A 160 20.81 18.62 -9.04
C GLN A 160 21.33 18.00 -7.73
N GLN A 161 22.61 18.25 -7.38
CA GLN A 161 23.29 17.62 -6.24
C GLN A 161 22.65 17.92 -4.87
N ASP A 162 22.05 19.11 -4.69
CA ASP A 162 21.43 19.55 -3.44
C ASP A 162 19.89 19.49 -3.48
N LEU A 163 19.32 18.48 -4.13
CA LEU A 163 17.87 18.33 -4.19
C LEU A 163 17.32 17.86 -2.83
N PRO A 164 16.42 18.62 -2.17
CA PRO A 164 15.82 18.18 -0.91
C PRO A 164 14.98 16.91 -1.12
N PRO A 165 14.86 16.05 -0.08
CA PRO A 165 14.00 14.88 -0.16
C PRO A 165 12.55 15.32 -0.35
N VAL A 166 11.77 14.49 -1.05
CA VAL A 166 10.36 14.72 -1.34
C VAL A 166 9.53 13.71 -0.55
N PHE A 167 8.40 14.12 0.00
CA PHE A 167 7.47 13.21 0.68
C PHE A 167 6.59 12.48 -0.36
N CYS A 168 7.09 11.36 -0.88
CA CYS A 168 6.44 10.64 -1.97
C CYS A 168 6.52 9.12 -1.80
N ASP A 169 5.67 8.40 -2.52
CA ASP A 169 5.73 6.94 -2.63
C ASP A 169 6.84 6.58 -3.62
N PRO A 170 7.97 6.02 -3.16
CA PRO A 170 9.13 5.77 -4.00
C PRO A 170 8.83 4.77 -5.11
N THR A 171 7.97 3.79 -4.85
CA THR A 171 7.60 2.76 -5.83
C THR A 171 6.81 3.39 -6.97
N ARG A 172 5.82 4.23 -6.63
CA ARG A 172 4.95 4.87 -7.62
C ARG A 172 5.66 5.99 -8.38
N VAL A 173 6.46 6.82 -7.72
CA VAL A 173 7.27 7.85 -8.40
C VAL A 173 8.30 7.21 -9.32
N ARG A 174 8.99 6.14 -8.88
CA ARG A 174 9.89 5.39 -9.76
C ARG A 174 9.17 4.80 -10.96
N GLN A 175 7.95 4.27 -10.77
CA GLN A 175 7.10 3.77 -11.86
C GLN A 175 6.73 4.87 -12.86
N VAL A 176 6.44 6.09 -12.40
CA VAL A 176 6.24 7.26 -13.28
C VAL A 176 7.48 7.51 -14.12
N VAL A 177 8.67 7.58 -13.50
CA VAL A 177 9.93 7.86 -14.22
C VAL A 177 10.25 6.76 -15.24
N ILE A 178 10.11 5.48 -14.86
CA ILE A 178 10.30 4.33 -15.77
C ILE A 178 9.32 4.41 -16.95
N ASN A 179 8.05 4.74 -16.72
CA ASN A 179 7.06 4.86 -17.79
C ASN A 179 7.39 6.01 -18.76
N LEU A 180 7.84 7.17 -18.25
CA LEU A 180 8.25 8.28 -19.11
C LEU A 180 9.49 7.92 -19.95
N LEU A 181 10.52 7.36 -19.30
CA LEU A 181 11.76 6.93 -19.95
C LEU A 181 11.56 5.83 -20.99
N SER A 182 10.77 4.80 -20.66
CA SER A 182 10.49 3.70 -21.60
C SER A 182 9.67 4.18 -22.80
N ASN A 183 8.73 5.12 -22.61
CA ASN A 183 8.05 5.75 -23.74
C ASN A 183 9.01 6.56 -24.61
N ALA A 184 9.87 7.37 -24.00
CA ALA A 184 10.88 8.15 -24.72
C ALA A 184 11.83 7.25 -25.55
N GLY A 185 12.39 6.21 -24.94
CA GLY A 185 13.26 5.24 -25.64
C GLY A 185 12.52 4.39 -26.69
N ARG A 186 11.23 4.15 -26.50
CA ARG A 186 10.41 3.40 -27.47
C ARG A 186 10.18 4.19 -28.75
N PHE A 187 9.86 5.49 -28.66
CA PHE A 187 9.51 6.34 -29.81
C PHE A 187 10.69 7.08 -30.45
N THR A 188 11.84 7.13 -29.78
CA THR A 188 13.06 7.72 -30.35
C THR A 188 13.79 6.67 -31.17
N GLU A 189 14.15 7.02 -32.42
CA GLU A 189 14.92 6.16 -33.33
C GLU A 189 16.39 6.61 -33.44
N GLN A 190 16.67 7.91 -33.33
CA GLN A 190 18.02 8.49 -33.39
C GLN A 190 18.16 9.64 -32.39
N GLY A 191 19.38 9.86 -31.90
CA GLY A 191 19.68 10.89 -30.91
C GLY A 191 19.71 10.32 -29.49
N GLY A 192 18.88 10.86 -28.59
CA GLY A 192 18.90 10.46 -27.19
C GLY A 192 17.76 11.02 -26.36
N VAL A 193 17.79 10.64 -25.09
CA VAL A 193 16.85 11.07 -24.07
C VAL A 193 17.62 11.66 -22.89
N ARG A 194 17.13 12.77 -22.38
CA ARG A 194 17.69 13.44 -21.21
C ARG A 194 16.67 13.48 -20.09
N VAL A 195 17.07 13.03 -18.90
CA VAL A 195 16.28 13.20 -17.68
C VAL A 195 16.92 14.26 -16.81
N LYS A 196 16.11 15.24 -16.38
CA LYS A 196 16.54 16.30 -15.47
C LYS A 196 15.71 16.26 -14.20
N ALA A 197 16.35 16.44 -13.04
CA ALA A 197 15.67 16.67 -11.77
C ALA A 197 16.24 17.90 -11.06
N TRP A 198 15.39 18.89 -10.79
CA TRP A 198 15.79 20.16 -10.17
C TRP A 198 14.70 20.70 -9.25
N ARG A 199 15.08 21.63 -8.38
CA ARG A 199 14.14 22.33 -7.50
C ARG A 199 13.71 23.65 -8.12
N GLU A 200 12.42 23.91 -8.12
CA GLU A 200 11.86 25.22 -8.48
C GLU A 200 10.88 25.68 -7.39
N GLY A 201 11.27 26.71 -6.63
CA GLY A 201 10.47 27.22 -5.52
C GLY A 201 10.21 26.17 -4.43
N SER A 202 8.94 25.81 -4.26
CA SER A 202 8.43 24.81 -3.30
C SER A 202 8.12 23.46 -3.95
N GLU A 203 8.51 23.24 -5.21
CA GLU A 203 8.29 21.99 -5.94
C GLU A 203 9.63 21.39 -6.40
N ALA A 204 9.72 20.06 -6.41
CA ALA A 204 10.76 19.32 -7.12
C ALA A 204 10.21 18.90 -8.48
N LEU A 205 10.93 19.22 -9.55
CA LEU A 205 10.53 18.91 -10.92
C LEU A 205 11.41 17.80 -11.48
N VAL A 206 10.79 16.93 -12.28
CA VAL A 206 11.48 15.94 -13.09
C VAL A 206 10.97 16.05 -14.52
N SER A 207 11.89 16.24 -15.47
CA SER A 207 11.56 16.27 -16.89
C SER A 207 12.27 15.16 -17.64
N VAL A 208 11.57 14.53 -18.58
CA VAL A 208 12.13 13.57 -19.54
C VAL A 208 11.97 14.15 -20.93
N THR A 209 13.07 14.47 -21.58
CA THR A 209 13.14 15.06 -22.92
C THR A 209 13.69 14.06 -23.91
N ASP A 210 12.94 13.78 -24.98
CA ASP A 210 13.38 12.95 -26.10
C ASP A 210 13.61 13.77 -27.38
N THR A 211 14.44 13.25 -28.27
CA THR A 211 14.67 13.78 -29.63
C THR A 211 13.83 13.05 -30.69
N GLY A 212 12.69 12.48 -30.28
CA GLY A 212 11.82 11.68 -31.14
C GLY A 212 10.98 12.53 -32.13
N PRO A 213 9.95 11.92 -32.75
CA PRO A 213 9.15 12.56 -33.79
C PRO A 213 8.26 13.71 -33.29
N GLY A 214 8.15 13.90 -31.97
CA GLY A 214 7.20 14.85 -31.38
C GLY A 214 5.73 14.43 -31.54
N ILE A 215 4.81 15.17 -30.92
CA ILE A 215 3.38 14.87 -30.83
C ILE A 215 2.59 16.03 -31.46
N SER A 216 1.61 15.70 -32.30
CA SER A 216 0.73 16.70 -32.93
C SER A 216 -0.14 17.44 -31.89
N PRO A 217 -0.47 18.73 -32.07
CA PRO A 217 -1.32 19.46 -31.12
C PRO A 217 -2.70 18.83 -30.86
N GLU A 218 -3.23 18.07 -31.83
CA GLU A 218 -4.50 17.34 -31.68
C GLU A 218 -4.36 16.14 -30.75
N ASP A 219 -3.25 15.40 -30.86
CA ASP A 219 -2.98 14.22 -30.03
C ASP A 219 -2.53 14.60 -28.61
N GLN A 220 -1.92 15.77 -28.42
CA GLN A 220 -1.48 16.27 -27.11
C GLN A 220 -2.64 16.37 -26.10
N LYS A 221 -3.84 16.76 -26.55
CA LYS A 221 -5.03 16.87 -25.69
C LYS A 221 -5.55 15.52 -25.22
N LYS A 222 -5.32 14.48 -26.01
CA LYS A 222 -5.83 13.12 -25.83
C LYS A 222 -4.87 12.22 -25.06
N LEU A 223 -3.60 12.61 -24.95
CA LEU A 223 -2.51 11.78 -24.42
C LEU A 223 -2.69 11.32 -22.96
N PHE A 224 -3.41 12.10 -22.15
CA PHE A 224 -3.69 11.78 -20.75
C PHE A 224 -5.05 11.09 -20.54
N GLU A 225 -5.85 10.90 -21.59
CA GLU A 225 -7.12 10.18 -21.49
C GLU A 225 -6.88 8.66 -21.51
N PRO A 226 -7.54 7.87 -20.64
CA PRO A 226 -7.39 6.42 -20.63
C PRO A 226 -7.72 5.81 -22.01
N PHE A 227 -6.92 4.82 -22.42
CA PHE A 227 -7.10 4.06 -23.67
C PHE A 227 -6.91 4.85 -24.97
N GLN A 228 -6.42 6.09 -24.92
CA GLN A 228 -6.12 6.88 -26.12
C GLN A 228 -4.62 6.84 -26.46
N GLN A 229 -4.31 6.72 -27.76
CA GLN A 229 -2.95 6.72 -28.31
C GLN A 229 -2.91 7.55 -29.59
N ALA A 230 -1.79 8.22 -29.84
CA ALA A 230 -1.54 8.93 -31.09
C ALA A 230 -1.47 7.94 -32.26
N ASP A 231 -2.39 8.10 -33.21
CA ASP A 231 -2.51 7.47 -34.53
C ASP A 231 -2.47 5.92 -34.68
N GLY A 232 -3.34 5.39 -35.55
CA GLY A 232 -3.47 3.94 -35.81
C GLY A 232 -2.28 3.29 -36.53
N SER A 233 -1.37 4.08 -37.11
CA SER A 233 -0.14 3.62 -37.78
C SER A 233 0.97 3.26 -36.79
N ILE A 234 1.00 3.91 -35.61
CA ILE A 234 1.96 3.68 -34.52
C ILE A 234 1.61 2.40 -33.74
N ARG A 235 0.32 2.00 -33.70
CA ARG A 235 -0.16 0.72 -33.12
C ARG A 235 0.58 -0.50 -33.68
N ARG A 236 0.87 -0.52 -34.98
CA ARG A 236 1.51 -1.67 -35.65
C ARG A 236 3.01 -1.78 -35.40
N ARG A 237 3.68 -0.70 -35.00
CA ARG A 237 5.15 -0.64 -34.92
C ARG A 237 5.68 -0.65 -33.48
N TYR A 238 4.95 -0.07 -32.52
CA TYR A 238 5.50 0.15 -31.18
C TYR A 238 4.66 -0.38 -30.00
N GLY A 239 3.41 -0.81 -30.16
CA GLY A 239 2.62 -1.55 -29.15
C GLY A 239 2.55 -0.94 -27.72
N GLY A 240 1.39 -0.45 -27.26
CA GLY A 240 1.23 0.03 -25.89
C GLY A 240 -0.21 -0.04 -25.39
N SER A 241 -0.43 0.14 -24.09
CA SER A 241 -1.76 0.12 -23.45
C SER A 241 -2.56 1.41 -23.61
N GLY A 242 -1.88 2.56 -23.70
CA GLY A 242 -2.53 3.87 -23.61
C GLY A 242 -2.99 4.22 -22.20
N LEU A 243 -2.53 3.45 -21.19
CA LEU A 243 -2.86 3.66 -19.77
C LEU A 243 -1.69 4.25 -18.99
N GLY A 244 -0.44 4.05 -19.46
CA GLY A 244 0.74 4.45 -18.70
C GLY A 244 0.74 5.93 -18.32
N LEU A 245 0.47 6.84 -19.26
CA LEU A 245 0.50 8.29 -19.00
C LEU A 245 -0.68 8.78 -18.14
N SER A 246 -1.86 8.20 -18.29
CA SER A 246 -3.02 8.54 -17.46
C SER A 246 -2.81 8.08 -16.01
N ILE A 247 -2.29 6.86 -15.81
CA ILE A 247 -1.90 6.35 -14.48
C ILE A 247 -0.77 7.18 -13.88
N SER A 248 0.28 7.49 -14.67
CA SER A 248 1.40 8.33 -14.23
C SER A 248 0.95 9.70 -13.76
N ARG A 249 0.08 10.37 -14.52
CA ARG A 249 -0.50 11.66 -14.13
C ARG A 249 -1.25 11.53 -12.81
N ARG A 250 -2.04 10.47 -12.67
CA ARG A 250 -2.83 10.26 -11.47
C ARG A 250 -1.99 9.97 -10.23
N PHE A 251 -0.90 9.22 -10.37
CA PHE A 251 0.08 9.05 -9.29
C PHE A 251 0.67 10.39 -8.86
N VAL A 252 1.04 11.25 -9.81
CA VAL A 252 1.55 12.60 -9.49
C VAL A 252 0.49 13.46 -8.80
N GLU A 253 -0.75 13.44 -9.27
CA GLU A 253 -1.88 14.17 -8.65
C GLU A 253 -2.12 13.72 -7.21
N MET A 254 -2.08 12.41 -6.93
CA MET A 254 -2.22 11.89 -5.56
C MET A 254 -1.04 12.28 -4.66
N HIS A 255 0.11 12.66 -5.21
CA HIS A 255 1.21 13.29 -4.47
C HIS A 255 1.02 14.80 -4.25
N GLY A 256 -0.05 15.39 -4.74
CA GLY A 256 -0.28 16.84 -4.71
C GLY A 256 0.52 17.60 -5.77
N GLY A 257 1.06 16.89 -6.76
CA GLY A 257 1.81 17.47 -7.88
C GLY A 257 0.97 17.63 -9.14
N ARG A 258 1.63 18.08 -10.21
CA ARG A 258 1.06 18.19 -11.57
C ARG A 258 2.01 17.62 -12.61
N MET A 259 1.46 17.12 -13.72
CA MET A 259 2.18 16.60 -14.89
C MET A 259 1.70 17.31 -16.16
N TRP A 260 2.63 17.73 -17.01
CA TRP A 260 2.36 18.41 -18.27
C TRP A 260 3.37 18.01 -19.34
N LEU A 261 3.13 18.43 -20.58
CA LEU A 261 4.00 18.12 -21.72
C LEU A 261 4.24 19.35 -22.59
N GLU A 262 5.40 19.36 -23.24
CA GLU A 262 5.81 20.31 -24.27
C GLU A 262 6.37 19.51 -25.44
N SER A 263 5.72 19.59 -26.61
CA SER A 263 6.13 18.79 -27.78
C SER A 263 5.97 19.56 -29.07
N ARG A 264 6.92 19.37 -29.99
CA ARG A 264 6.86 19.90 -31.35
C ARG A 264 7.21 18.81 -32.34
N VAL A 265 6.35 18.63 -33.34
CA VAL A 265 6.53 17.63 -34.41
C VAL A 265 7.90 17.83 -35.08
N GLY A 266 8.70 16.77 -35.12
CA GLY A 266 10.06 16.72 -35.66
C GLY A 266 11.16 17.21 -34.72
N CYS A 267 10.85 17.72 -33.54
CA CYS A 267 11.85 18.21 -32.57
C CYS A 267 11.93 17.39 -31.28
N GLY A 268 10.96 16.52 -31.02
CA GLY A 268 10.88 15.70 -29.82
C GLY A 268 9.81 16.14 -28.82
N THR A 269 9.78 15.45 -27.67
CA THR A 269 8.81 15.71 -26.59
C THR A 269 9.53 15.87 -25.26
N THR A 270 9.04 16.79 -24.44
CA THR A 270 9.41 16.93 -23.03
C THR A 270 8.18 16.70 -22.18
N ILE A 271 8.22 15.72 -21.28
CA ILE A 271 7.18 15.50 -20.28
C ILE A 271 7.76 15.84 -18.93
N THR A 272 7.09 16.73 -18.20
CA THR A 272 7.53 17.22 -16.90
C THR A 272 6.48 16.93 -15.85
N PHE A 273 6.92 16.49 -14.67
CA PHE A 273 6.08 16.41 -13.50
C PHE A 273 6.72 17.09 -12.30
N SER A 274 5.88 17.53 -11.38
CA SER A 274 6.26 18.22 -10.15
C SER A 274 5.77 17.44 -8.94
N LEU A 275 6.51 17.54 -7.84
CA LEU A 275 6.12 17.03 -6.53
C LEU A 275 6.34 18.14 -5.48
N PRO A 276 5.40 18.37 -4.56
CA PRO A 276 5.54 19.40 -3.54
C PRO A 276 6.64 19.02 -2.54
N LEU A 277 7.48 20.00 -2.18
CA LEU A 277 8.51 19.86 -1.15
C LEU A 277 7.98 20.07 0.27
N GLU A 278 6.84 20.76 0.40
CA GLU A 278 6.16 20.99 1.66
C GLU A 278 4.85 20.19 1.72
N VAL A 279 4.60 19.52 2.84
CA VAL A 279 3.30 18.87 3.10
C VAL A 279 2.28 19.99 3.35
N PRO A 280 1.12 20.01 2.66
CA PRO A 280 0.06 20.93 3.04
C PRO A 280 -0.36 20.63 4.48
N ALA A 281 -0.22 21.61 5.39
CA ALA A 281 -0.62 21.44 6.78
C ALA A 281 -2.14 21.21 6.86
N PRO A 282 -2.63 20.22 7.63
CA PRO A 282 -4.05 20.08 7.90
C PRO A 282 -4.50 21.21 8.84
N GLY A 283 -5.31 22.14 8.32
CA GLY A 283 -6.17 23.03 9.11
C GLY A 283 -5.48 24.10 9.95
N ALA A 284 -5.20 25.26 9.35
CA ALA A 284 -4.98 26.49 10.12
C ALA A 284 -6.33 26.99 10.66
N ILE A 285 -6.58 26.81 11.96
CA ILE A 285 -7.61 27.54 12.69
C ILE A 285 -6.99 28.87 13.11
N GLU A 286 -7.53 29.97 12.58
CA GLU A 286 -7.27 31.33 13.06
C GLU A 286 -7.84 31.49 14.48
N GLY A 287 -7.07 32.09 15.39
CA GLY A 287 -7.60 32.45 16.70
C GLY A 287 -6.52 32.75 17.72
N ALA A 288 -6.10 34.00 17.77
CA ALA A 288 -5.36 34.56 18.89
C ALA A 288 -6.25 34.55 20.15
N ASP A 289 -5.85 33.90 21.25
CA ASP A 289 -6.28 34.39 22.59
C ASP A 289 -5.59 33.82 23.85
N ILE A 290 -4.73 32.80 23.80
CA ILE A 290 -4.42 32.07 25.06
C ILE A 290 -3.17 32.59 25.82
N ARG A 291 -2.42 33.60 25.34
CA ARG A 291 -1.09 33.95 25.92
C ARG A 291 -1.07 35.06 26.99
N ARG A 292 -2.10 35.19 27.82
CA ARG A 292 -2.06 36.02 29.05
C ARG A 292 -1.89 35.13 30.27
N TRP A 293 -0.65 34.94 30.72
CA TRP A 293 -0.27 34.87 32.16
C TRP A 293 1.23 34.52 32.31
N PHE A 294 1.82 34.97 33.42
CA PHE A 294 3.20 34.73 33.91
C PHE A 294 4.31 35.71 33.47
N ASN A 295 4.40 36.89 34.12
CA ASN A 295 5.49 37.24 35.07
C ASN A 295 5.29 38.66 35.67
N PRO A 296 5.20 38.87 37.01
CA PRO A 296 4.84 40.16 37.63
C PRO A 296 5.98 41.18 37.83
N TYR A 297 7.23 40.88 37.47
CA TYR A 297 8.39 41.76 37.80
C TYR A 297 9.24 42.16 36.59
N ARG A 298 8.68 42.16 35.38
CA ARG A 298 9.33 42.70 34.19
C ARG A 298 8.47 43.84 33.65
N GLU A 299 8.99 45.07 33.65
CA GLU A 299 8.43 46.12 32.82
C GLU A 299 8.54 45.71 31.35
N PHE A 300 7.40 45.71 30.68
CA PHE A 300 7.24 45.24 29.31
C PHE A 300 7.85 46.26 28.34
N GLU A 301 9.06 46.00 27.84
CA GLU A 301 9.52 46.64 26.61
C GLU A 301 8.86 45.95 25.42
N GLY A 302 7.92 46.66 24.79
CA GLY A 302 7.16 46.18 23.65
C GLY A 302 8.07 45.84 22.48
N ARG A 303 8.14 44.55 22.14
CA ARG A 303 8.74 44.10 20.87
C ARG A 303 7.98 44.72 19.71
N THR A 304 8.68 45.51 18.89
CA THR A 304 8.10 46.26 17.77
C THR A 304 7.90 45.44 16.50
N ARG A 305 8.24 44.14 16.48
CA ARG A 305 8.12 43.28 15.29
C ARG A 305 7.71 41.83 15.63
N PRO A 306 6.83 41.20 14.84
CA PRO A 306 6.45 39.79 15.03
C PRO A 306 7.62 38.86 14.68
N ARG A 307 7.74 37.75 15.43
CA ARG A 307 8.73 36.71 15.18
C ARG A 307 8.36 35.99 13.88
N LYS A 308 9.13 36.22 12.81
CA LYS A 308 8.93 35.60 11.48
C LYS A 308 9.44 34.15 11.39
N ALA A 309 10.10 33.64 12.43
CA ALA A 309 10.60 32.27 12.43
C ALA A 309 9.49 31.31 12.89
N PRO A 310 9.10 30.32 12.07
CA PRO A 310 8.14 29.30 12.47
C PRO A 310 8.66 28.53 13.68
N VAL A 311 7.76 28.16 14.60
CA VAL A 311 8.10 27.25 15.70
C VAL A 311 8.28 25.87 15.08
N VAL A 312 9.50 25.36 15.11
CA VAL A 312 9.77 23.96 14.77
C VAL A 312 9.10 23.10 15.83
N GLN A 313 7.91 22.60 15.54
CA GLN A 313 7.30 21.54 16.34
C GLN A 313 8.01 20.26 15.95
N ALA A 314 8.90 19.77 16.82
CA ALA A 314 9.49 18.46 16.64
C ALA A 314 8.37 17.42 16.61
N PRO A 315 8.35 16.51 15.61
CA PRO A 315 7.30 15.52 15.50
C PRO A 315 7.25 14.68 16.79
N PRO A 316 6.08 14.50 17.40
CA PRO A 316 5.94 13.67 18.59
C PRO A 316 6.51 12.25 18.37
N ARG A 317 7.48 11.86 19.22
CA ARG A 317 8.22 10.60 19.10
C ARG A 317 7.59 9.47 19.89
N PHE A 318 7.49 8.29 19.29
CA PHE A 318 7.10 7.03 19.93
C PHE A 318 8.24 6.02 19.85
N VAL A 319 8.45 5.26 20.91
CA VAL A 319 9.34 4.08 20.88
C VAL A 319 8.45 2.86 20.78
N LEU A 320 8.72 1.98 19.82
CA LEU A 320 7.94 0.78 19.54
C LEU A 320 8.79 -0.44 19.92
N LEU A 321 8.37 -1.20 20.92
CA LEU A 321 9.01 -2.47 21.27
C LEU A 321 8.27 -3.60 20.56
N GLU A 322 8.91 -4.20 19.55
CA GLU A 322 8.37 -5.33 18.79
C GLU A 322 9.48 -6.25 18.25
N GLU A 323 9.20 -7.54 18.11
CA GLU A 323 10.15 -8.48 17.49
C GLU A 323 10.24 -8.31 15.96
N GLY A 324 9.12 -7.94 15.33
CA GLY A 324 9.00 -7.69 13.89
C GLY A 324 8.97 -6.20 13.55
N GLU A 325 8.39 -5.85 12.41
CA GLU A 325 8.23 -4.46 11.96
C GLU A 325 6.75 -4.09 11.76
N THR A 326 5.84 -4.78 12.42
CA THR A 326 4.41 -4.65 12.11
C THR A 326 3.82 -3.38 12.69
N LEU A 327 4.07 -3.07 13.97
CA LEU A 327 3.66 -1.80 14.53
C LEU A 327 4.36 -0.64 13.84
N GLN A 328 5.63 -0.77 13.51
CA GLN A 328 6.35 0.25 12.76
C GLN A 328 5.70 0.48 11.39
N ARG A 329 5.34 -0.57 10.66
CA ARG A 329 4.57 -0.48 9.41
C ARG A 329 3.21 0.20 9.63
N LEU A 330 2.48 -0.11 10.70
CA LEU A 330 1.19 0.54 10.98
C LEU A 330 1.32 2.00 11.40
N PHE A 331 2.29 2.32 12.26
CA PHE A 331 2.56 3.70 12.66
C PHE A 331 2.95 4.51 11.42
N ARG A 332 3.77 3.96 10.53
CA ARG A 332 4.08 4.57 9.23
C ARG A 332 2.85 4.71 8.32
N ARG A 333 1.96 3.72 8.31
CA ARG A 333 0.78 3.68 7.43
C ARG A 333 -0.38 4.56 7.90
N TYR A 334 -0.59 4.71 9.20
CA TYR A 334 -1.78 5.34 9.78
C TYR A 334 -1.51 6.58 10.64
N LEU A 335 -0.29 6.76 11.16
CA LEU A 335 0.08 7.87 12.06
C LEU A 335 1.12 8.78 11.38
N HIS A 336 0.63 9.79 10.65
CA HIS A 336 1.47 10.80 10.01
C HIS A 336 1.83 11.94 10.97
N GLY A 337 3.06 12.46 10.89
CA GLY A 337 3.54 13.58 11.71
C GLY A 337 4.15 13.18 13.06
N TYR A 338 4.39 11.88 13.26
CA TYR A 338 5.01 11.31 14.45
C TYR A 338 6.34 10.65 14.07
N GLU A 339 7.35 10.77 14.93
CA GLU A 339 8.57 9.98 14.80
C GLU A 339 8.33 8.63 15.49
N SER A 340 8.70 7.52 14.86
CA SER A 340 8.61 6.20 15.49
C SER A 340 9.93 5.45 15.35
N ILE A 341 10.45 4.98 16.48
CA ILE A 341 11.69 4.20 16.54
C ILE A 341 11.32 2.80 17.01
N SER A 342 11.62 1.79 16.20
CA SER A 342 11.40 0.39 16.56
C SER A 342 12.65 -0.18 17.22
N VAL A 343 12.47 -0.88 18.32
CA VAL A 343 13.49 -1.54 19.13
C VAL A 343 13.04 -2.96 19.44
N ARG A 344 14.00 -3.88 19.62
CA ARG A 344 13.68 -5.32 19.77
C ARG A 344 13.75 -5.78 21.22
N THR A 345 14.45 -5.05 22.07
CA THR A 345 14.65 -5.42 23.47
C THR A 345 14.21 -4.31 24.44
N PRO A 346 13.73 -4.66 25.65
CA PRO A 346 13.41 -3.67 26.69
C PRO A 346 14.59 -2.77 27.04
N GLU A 347 15.81 -3.30 27.02
CA GLU A 347 17.04 -2.57 27.34
C GLU A 347 17.35 -1.50 26.27
N GLU A 348 17.15 -1.81 24.98
CA GLU A 348 17.23 -0.82 23.89
C GLU A 348 16.15 0.26 24.02
N ALA A 349 14.94 -0.13 24.40
CA ALA A 349 13.85 0.82 24.62
C ALA A 349 14.20 1.84 25.71
N LEU A 350 14.76 1.38 26.84
CA LEU A 350 15.22 2.25 27.92
C LEU A 350 16.35 3.18 27.46
N ALA A 351 17.35 2.65 26.76
CA ALA A 351 18.45 3.46 26.23
C ALA A 351 17.96 4.56 25.26
N GLU A 352 16.97 4.25 24.42
CA GLU A 352 16.37 5.22 23.51
C GLU A 352 15.47 6.25 24.21
N LEU A 353 14.83 5.89 25.32
CA LEU A 353 14.06 6.82 26.15
C LEU A 353 14.97 7.74 26.97
N ASP A 354 16.14 7.28 27.41
CA ASP A 354 17.15 8.09 28.11
C ASP A 354 17.86 9.07 27.17
N ARG A 355 18.06 8.68 25.90
CA ARG A 355 18.66 9.55 24.87
C ARG A 355 17.77 10.73 24.51
N SER A 356 16.47 10.49 24.41
CA SER A 356 15.50 11.52 24.03
C SER A 356 14.12 11.16 24.57
N PRO A 357 13.35 12.12 25.11
CA PRO A 357 12.02 11.84 25.63
C PRO A 357 11.05 11.45 24.51
N ALA A 358 10.23 10.43 24.78
CA ALA A 358 9.15 10.00 23.88
C ALA A 358 7.78 10.29 24.50
N LYS A 359 6.78 10.45 23.63
CA LYS A 359 5.36 10.59 24.00
C LYS A 359 4.79 9.32 24.62
N ALA A 360 5.18 8.15 24.13
CA ALA A 360 4.85 6.87 24.73
C ALA A 360 5.84 5.78 24.28
N LEU A 361 6.00 4.76 25.12
CA LEU A 361 6.54 3.46 24.73
C LEU A 361 5.36 2.56 24.36
N VAL A 362 5.32 2.05 23.13
CA VAL A 362 4.28 1.15 22.65
C VAL A 362 4.86 -0.24 22.53
N VAL A 363 4.27 -1.22 23.19
CA VAL A 363 4.73 -2.60 23.18
C VAL A 363 3.76 -3.47 22.42
N ASN A 364 4.24 -4.14 21.38
CA ASN A 364 3.52 -5.19 20.68
C ASN A 364 3.74 -6.53 21.39
N ALA A 365 2.86 -6.91 22.33
CA ALA A 365 3.02 -8.13 23.10
C ALA A 365 1.68 -8.86 23.33
N PRO A 366 1.69 -10.21 23.40
CA PRO A 366 0.49 -11.00 23.64
C PRO A 366 -0.10 -10.81 25.06
N PRO A 367 -1.43 -10.98 25.25
CA PRO A 367 -2.14 -10.17 26.24
C PRO A 367 -2.15 -10.60 27.72
N VAL A 368 -1.42 -11.63 28.20
CA VAL A 368 -1.76 -12.16 29.55
C VAL A 368 -0.60 -12.57 30.48
N ALA A 369 0.61 -12.88 29.98
CA ALA A 369 1.71 -13.31 30.87
C ALA A 369 2.94 -12.38 30.85
N GLU A 370 3.20 -11.72 29.73
CA GLU A 370 4.43 -10.95 29.55
C GLU A 370 4.32 -9.52 30.08
N VAL A 371 3.15 -8.87 29.99
CA VAL A 371 3.00 -7.45 30.36
C VAL A 371 3.38 -7.19 31.82
N THR A 372 2.97 -8.06 32.76
CA THR A 372 3.33 -7.91 34.19
C THR A 372 4.83 -8.09 34.41
N SER A 373 5.44 -9.10 33.77
CA SER A 373 6.89 -9.32 33.84
C SER A 373 7.70 -8.20 33.16
N LEU A 374 7.12 -7.59 32.12
CA LEU A 374 7.71 -6.49 31.37
C LEU A 374 7.64 -5.20 32.19
N LEU A 375 6.56 -4.98 32.94
CA LEU A 375 6.42 -3.87 33.89
C LEU A 375 7.45 -3.99 35.03
N ASP A 376 7.68 -5.19 35.56
CA ASP A 376 8.71 -5.43 36.57
C ASP A 376 10.13 -5.19 36.03
N ARG A 377 10.39 -5.54 34.75
CA ARG A 377 11.68 -5.30 34.09
C ARG A 377 11.91 -3.86 33.63
N LEU A 378 10.86 -3.17 33.20
CA LEU A 378 10.92 -1.79 32.71
C LEU A 378 10.88 -0.75 33.84
N GLY A 379 10.59 -1.15 35.08
CA GLY A 379 10.64 -0.30 36.26
C GLY A 379 9.84 1.01 36.13
N SER A 380 10.28 2.06 36.84
CA SER A 380 9.78 3.42 36.61
C SER A 380 10.39 3.98 35.32
N LEU A 381 9.60 4.03 34.25
CA LEU A 381 10.03 4.62 32.99
C LEU A 381 10.56 6.06 33.16
N PRO A 382 11.65 6.43 32.46
CA PRO A 382 12.18 7.79 32.46
C PRO A 382 11.10 8.81 32.07
N HIS A 383 11.20 10.03 32.61
CA HIS A 383 10.31 11.16 32.27
C HIS A 383 8.80 10.93 32.47
N ALA A 384 8.40 9.92 33.25
CA ALA A 384 7.02 9.50 33.43
C ALA A 384 6.31 9.16 32.11
N THR A 385 7.08 8.68 31.11
CA THR A 385 6.57 8.27 29.81
C THR A 385 5.53 7.16 29.97
N PRO A 386 4.34 7.29 29.36
CA PRO A 386 3.31 6.26 29.42
C PRO A 386 3.70 5.04 28.57
N LEU A 387 3.36 3.86 29.10
CA LEU A 387 3.45 2.58 28.41
C LEU A 387 2.09 2.25 27.81
N ILE A 388 2.06 1.92 26.52
CA ILE A 388 0.86 1.45 25.82
C ILE A 388 1.13 0.03 25.34
N THR A 389 0.27 -0.92 25.68
CA THR A 389 0.40 -2.31 25.24
C THR A 389 -0.70 -2.65 24.26
N CYS A 390 -0.33 -3.19 23.11
CA CYS A 390 -1.28 -3.68 22.10
C CYS A 390 -0.75 -4.96 21.44
N TRP A 391 -1.58 -5.63 20.65
CA TRP A 391 -1.18 -6.83 19.92
C TRP A 391 -1.59 -6.76 18.45
N VAL A 392 -0.62 -6.88 17.55
CA VAL A 392 -0.72 -6.69 16.09
C VAL A 392 0.15 -7.73 15.34
N PRO A 393 -0.42 -8.61 14.48
CA PRO A 393 0.32 -9.67 13.77
C PRO A 393 0.86 -9.28 12.36
N GLY A 394 2.07 -9.76 11.98
CA GLY A 394 2.77 -9.57 10.67
C GLY A 394 2.93 -10.83 9.78
N GLU A 395 3.84 -10.84 8.79
CA GLU A 395 4.04 -11.96 7.81
C GLU A 395 4.76 -13.19 8.40
N ASP A 396 5.90 -12.98 9.07
CA ASP A 396 6.55 -14.02 9.87
C ASP A 396 5.65 -14.46 11.04
N GLU A 397 4.82 -13.54 11.54
CA GLU A 397 3.78 -13.83 12.53
C GLU A 397 2.62 -14.64 11.93
N ALA A 398 2.23 -14.41 10.68
CA ALA A 398 1.21 -15.17 9.97
C ALA A 398 1.72 -16.58 9.72
N ALA A 399 3.01 -16.73 9.39
CA ALA A 399 3.69 -18.00 9.36
C ALA A 399 3.64 -18.69 10.73
N ARG A 400 4.01 -17.99 11.81
CA ARG A 400 3.93 -18.51 13.20
C ARG A 400 2.50 -18.86 13.64
N ARG A 401 1.51 -18.03 13.33
CA ARG A 401 0.07 -18.21 13.67
C ARG A 401 -0.52 -19.44 12.99
N LEU A 402 -0.09 -19.70 11.76
CA LEU A 402 -0.48 -20.87 10.99
C LEU A 402 0.40 -22.10 11.29
N GLY A 403 1.45 -21.96 12.12
CA GLY A 403 2.40 -23.03 12.42
C GLY A 403 3.24 -23.46 11.21
N VAL A 404 3.49 -22.55 10.26
CA VAL A 404 4.27 -22.78 9.05
C VAL A 404 5.61 -22.08 9.11
N VAL A 405 6.58 -22.54 8.32
CA VAL A 405 7.96 -22.06 8.38
C VAL A 405 8.16 -20.79 7.54
N ARG A 406 7.42 -20.64 6.44
CA ARG A 406 7.50 -19.46 5.57
C ARG A 406 6.23 -19.29 4.72
N TYR A 407 5.98 -18.06 4.28
CA TYR A 407 4.87 -17.68 3.41
C TYR A 407 5.42 -17.06 2.11
N LEU A 408 4.92 -17.49 0.94
CA LEU A 408 5.28 -16.98 -0.37
C LEU A 408 4.03 -16.48 -1.09
N VAL A 409 4.10 -15.25 -1.61
CA VAL A 409 3.03 -14.65 -2.41
C VAL A 409 3.27 -14.97 -3.89
N ARG A 410 2.24 -15.38 -4.63
CA ARG A 410 2.32 -15.58 -6.08
C ARG A 410 2.46 -14.21 -6.80
N PRO A 411 3.29 -14.08 -7.86
CA PRO A 411 3.98 -15.14 -8.59
C PRO A 411 5.29 -15.59 -7.93
N VAL A 412 5.48 -16.90 -7.79
CA VAL A 412 6.70 -17.48 -7.24
C VAL A 412 7.69 -17.78 -8.37
N THR A 413 8.89 -17.19 -8.31
CA THR A 413 9.96 -17.47 -9.25
C THR A 413 10.74 -18.73 -8.87
N CYS A 414 11.40 -19.35 -9.84
CA CYS A 414 12.22 -20.55 -9.59
C CYS A 414 13.31 -20.27 -8.54
N GLU A 415 14.03 -19.15 -8.68
CA GLU A 415 15.08 -18.73 -7.74
C GLU A 415 14.54 -18.53 -6.32
N LYS A 416 13.39 -17.88 -6.17
CA LYS A 416 12.78 -17.63 -4.87
C LYS A 416 12.31 -18.93 -4.20
N LEU A 417 11.80 -19.87 -4.98
CA LEU A 417 11.40 -21.18 -4.50
C LEU A 417 12.61 -21.99 -4.01
N LEU A 418 13.67 -22.07 -4.82
CA LEU A 418 14.87 -22.84 -4.50
C LEU A 418 15.64 -22.27 -3.30
N SER A 419 15.77 -20.94 -3.21
CA SER A 419 16.38 -20.27 -2.05
C SER A 419 15.57 -20.51 -0.77
N THR A 420 14.24 -20.44 -0.84
CA THR A 420 13.36 -20.74 0.32
C THR A 420 13.56 -22.16 0.84
N LEU A 421 13.76 -23.14 -0.05
CA LEU A 421 14.03 -24.51 0.35
C LEU A 421 15.47 -24.70 0.88
N ALA A 422 16.45 -24.00 0.32
CA ALA A 422 17.83 -24.03 0.80
C ALA A 422 17.95 -23.47 2.24
N ASP A 423 17.19 -22.42 2.54
CA ASP A 423 17.16 -21.75 3.86
C ASP A 423 16.57 -22.61 4.99
N LEU A 424 15.88 -23.71 4.68
CA LEU A 424 15.26 -24.58 5.70
C LEU A 424 16.27 -25.38 6.53
N GLY A 425 17.58 -25.27 6.25
CA GLY A 425 18.67 -25.77 7.09
C GLY A 425 18.74 -27.30 7.23
N ARG A 426 18.01 -28.05 6.40
CA ARG A 426 17.87 -29.52 6.48
C ARG A 426 18.12 -30.18 5.12
N SER A 427 18.46 -31.47 5.13
CA SER A 427 18.58 -32.24 3.88
C SER A 427 17.19 -32.60 3.36
N ILE A 428 16.67 -31.80 2.43
CA ILE A 428 15.37 -32.05 1.78
C ILE A 428 15.58 -33.03 0.62
N ARG A 429 14.93 -34.18 0.68
CA ARG A 429 14.89 -35.19 -0.39
C ARG A 429 13.50 -35.33 -0.98
N THR A 430 12.46 -35.26 -0.17
CA THR A 430 11.06 -35.44 -0.58
C THR A 430 10.24 -34.18 -0.32
N VAL A 431 9.62 -33.64 -1.37
CA VAL A 431 8.80 -32.43 -1.31
C VAL A 431 7.36 -32.78 -1.68
N LEU A 432 6.40 -32.42 -0.82
CA LEU A 432 4.98 -32.54 -1.11
C LEU A 432 4.42 -31.21 -1.63
N LEU A 433 3.90 -31.21 -2.86
CA LEU A 433 3.20 -30.09 -3.46
C LEU A 433 1.69 -30.26 -3.28
N VAL A 434 1.02 -29.24 -2.75
CA VAL A 434 -0.43 -29.22 -2.50
C VAL A 434 -1.04 -27.98 -3.14
N ASP A 435 -1.80 -28.20 -4.20
CA ASP A 435 -2.47 -27.17 -5.00
C ASP A 435 -3.57 -27.89 -5.80
N ASP A 436 -4.80 -27.34 -5.84
CA ASP A 436 -5.92 -27.94 -6.56
C ASP A 436 -5.78 -27.76 -8.09
N GLU A 437 -5.04 -26.74 -8.51
CA GLU A 437 -4.73 -26.46 -9.90
C GLU A 437 -3.63 -27.40 -10.43
N PRO A 438 -3.93 -28.25 -11.43
CA PRO A 438 -2.97 -29.23 -11.95
C PRO A 438 -1.76 -28.56 -12.62
N ASP A 439 -1.97 -27.41 -13.24
CA ASP A 439 -0.90 -26.65 -13.91
C ASP A 439 0.04 -25.99 -12.90
N GLY A 440 -0.48 -25.51 -11.76
CA GLY A 440 0.32 -24.97 -10.66
C GLY A 440 1.27 -26.02 -10.08
N LEU A 441 0.74 -27.21 -9.79
CA LEU A 441 1.56 -28.36 -9.39
C LEU A 441 2.62 -28.72 -10.43
N ARG A 442 2.28 -28.66 -11.72
CA ARG A 442 3.20 -29.00 -12.81
C ARG A 442 4.33 -27.96 -12.92
N LEU A 443 4.00 -26.68 -12.79
CA LEU A 443 4.97 -25.59 -12.82
C LEU A 443 5.94 -25.67 -11.64
N LEU A 444 5.42 -25.76 -10.41
CA LEU A 444 6.23 -25.91 -9.20
C LEU A 444 7.14 -27.14 -9.28
N ALA A 445 6.62 -28.27 -9.78
CA ALA A 445 7.43 -29.45 -9.95
C ALA A 445 8.58 -29.25 -10.95
N ARG A 446 8.33 -28.55 -12.07
CA ARG A 446 9.38 -28.23 -13.04
C ARG A 446 10.43 -27.27 -12.46
N MET A 447 10.01 -26.27 -11.69
CA MET A 447 10.93 -25.38 -10.97
C MET A 447 11.85 -26.17 -10.04
N LEU A 448 11.30 -27.08 -9.23
CA LEU A 448 12.09 -27.94 -8.36
C LEU A 448 13.05 -28.85 -9.14
N SER A 449 12.62 -29.39 -10.28
CA SER A 449 13.46 -30.23 -11.16
C SER A 449 14.54 -29.46 -11.93
N SER A 450 14.48 -28.12 -11.99
CA SER A 450 15.54 -27.31 -12.62
C SER A 450 16.72 -27.01 -11.69
N GLY A 451 16.55 -27.21 -10.38
CA GLY A 451 17.63 -27.06 -9.42
C GLY A 451 18.67 -28.17 -9.55
N GLU A 452 19.87 -27.93 -9.02
CA GLU A 452 20.96 -28.93 -9.00
C GLU A 452 20.65 -30.17 -8.14
N ARG A 453 19.69 -30.04 -7.21
CA ARG A 453 19.28 -31.12 -6.30
C ARG A 453 18.08 -31.87 -6.86
N GLU A 454 18.20 -33.19 -6.90
CA GLU A 454 17.09 -34.06 -7.31
C GLU A 454 16.15 -34.30 -6.12
N TYR A 455 14.90 -33.84 -6.25
CA TYR A 455 13.86 -34.03 -5.25
C TYR A 455 12.87 -35.11 -5.70
N ARG A 456 12.45 -35.98 -4.76
CA ARG A 456 11.26 -36.83 -4.91
C ARG A 456 10.02 -35.97 -4.71
N ILE A 457 9.28 -35.69 -5.77
CA ILE A 457 8.12 -34.78 -5.74
C ILE A 457 6.82 -35.58 -5.58
N LEU A 458 6.12 -35.37 -4.48
CA LEU A 458 4.77 -35.87 -4.24
C LEU A 458 3.76 -34.76 -4.60
N ARG A 459 2.58 -35.14 -5.11
CA ARG A 459 1.55 -34.17 -5.53
C ARG A 459 0.20 -34.53 -4.93
N ALA A 460 -0.46 -33.54 -4.35
CA ALA A 460 -1.81 -33.61 -3.83
C ALA A 460 -2.67 -32.48 -4.44
N ARG A 461 -3.84 -32.86 -4.96
CA ARG A 461 -4.83 -31.93 -5.54
C ARG A 461 -5.96 -31.54 -4.58
N SER A 462 -5.84 -31.93 -3.31
CA SER A 462 -6.82 -31.63 -2.27
C SER A 462 -6.19 -31.79 -0.90
N GLY A 463 -6.77 -31.10 0.10
CA GLY A 463 -6.33 -31.21 1.48
C GLY A 463 -6.41 -32.63 2.04
N GLN A 464 -7.44 -33.41 1.69
CA GLN A 464 -7.55 -34.82 2.14
C GLN A 464 -6.43 -35.70 1.58
N ARG A 465 -6.08 -35.51 0.29
CA ARG A 465 -4.97 -36.25 -0.31
C ARG A 465 -3.63 -35.81 0.28
N ALA A 466 -3.47 -34.53 0.59
CA ALA A 466 -2.28 -34.00 1.27
C ALA A 466 -2.07 -34.65 2.64
N LEU A 467 -3.10 -34.67 3.49
CA LEU A 467 -3.04 -35.34 4.81
C LEU A 467 -2.74 -36.83 4.70
N SER A 468 -3.30 -37.51 3.68
CA SER A 468 -3.02 -38.92 3.44
C SER A 468 -1.55 -39.16 3.06
N LEU A 469 -0.99 -38.32 2.18
CA LEU A 469 0.42 -38.41 1.77
C LEU A 469 1.38 -38.02 2.90
N LEU A 470 1.03 -37.03 3.73
CA LEU A 470 1.81 -36.67 4.91
C LEU A 470 1.99 -37.89 5.84
N ARG A 471 0.93 -38.67 6.08
CA ARG A 471 0.94 -39.86 6.94
C ARG A 471 1.62 -41.09 6.31
N GLN A 472 1.55 -41.23 4.99
CA GLN A 472 2.05 -42.42 4.28
C GLN A 472 3.53 -42.29 3.92
N GLU A 473 3.95 -41.11 3.47
CA GLU A 473 5.26 -40.92 2.83
C GLU A 473 6.21 -40.04 3.65
N HIS A 474 5.73 -39.37 4.70
CA HIS A 474 6.51 -38.47 5.57
C HIS A 474 7.48 -37.57 4.80
N PRO A 475 6.97 -36.67 3.93
CA PRO A 475 7.82 -35.76 3.17
C PRO A 475 8.63 -34.84 4.09
N ASP A 476 9.80 -34.38 3.62
CA ASP A 476 10.68 -33.49 4.38
C ASP A 476 10.14 -32.06 4.46
N VAL A 477 9.28 -31.67 3.51
CA VAL A 477 8.59 -30.38 3.47
C VAL A 477 7.32 -30.44 2.62
N MET A 478 6.32 -29.65 3.01
CA MET A 478 5.09 -29.42 2.25
C MET A 478 5.04 -27.99 1.72
N LEU A 479 4.77 -27.82 0.43
CA LEU A 479 4.36 -26.55 -0.18
C LEU A 479 2.85 -26.56 -0.33
N LEU A 480 2.15 -25.59 0.26
CA LEU A 480 0.70 -25.62 0.41
C LEU A 480 0.02 -24.35 -0.10
N ASP A 481 -0.94 -24.49 -0.99
CA ASP A 481 -1.92 -23.42 -1.25
C ASP A 481 -2.97 -23.34 -0.13
N LEU A 482 -3.32 -22.12 0.27
CA LEU A 482 -4.39 -21.87 1.23
C LEU A 482 -5.77 -21.89 0.56
N VAL A 483 -5.86 -21.44 -0.69
CA VAL A 483 -7.14 -21.30 -1.38
C VAL A 483 -7.37 -22.54 -2.22
N MET A 484 -8.07 -23.52 -1.66
CA MET A 484 -8.45 -24.76 -2.34
C MET A 484 -9.91 -25.12 -2.05
N PRO A 485 -10.63 -25.73 -3.00
CA PRO A 485 -12.01 -26.17 -2.81
C PRO A 485 -12.12 -27.34 -1.82
N GLY A 486 -13.19 -27.32 -1.02
CA GLY A 486 -13.47 -28.35 -0.02
C GLY A 486 -12.66 -28.17 1.27
N MET A 487 -11.51 -28.83 1.35
CA MET A 487 -10.58 -28.66 2.48
C MET A 487 -9.50 -27.65 2.08
N ASP A 488 -9.69 -26.41 2.51
CA ASP A 488 -8.73 -25.32 2.38
C ASP A 488 -7.41 -25.63 3.12
N GLY A 489 -6.34 -24.89 2.77
CA GLY A 489 -5.03 -25.12 3.35
C GLY A 489 -4.97 -24.83 4.85
N GLU A 490 -5.80 -23.92 5.37
CA GLU A 490 -5.86 -23.66 6.81
C GLU A 490 -6.35 -24.89 7.60
N LYS A 491 -7.37 -25.59 7.10
CA LYS A 491 -7.82 -26.87 7.68
C LYS A 491 -6.75 -27.94 7.59
N VAL A 492 -5.99 -28.02 6.50
CA VAL A 492 -4.85 -28.96 6.38
C VAL A 492 -3.82 -28.69 7.47
N LEU A 493 -3.46 -27.43 7.70
CA LEU A 493 -2.51 -27.04 8.75
C LEU A 493 -3.05 -27.37 10.15
N LEU A 494 -4.34 -27.11 10.40
CA LEU A 494 -4.98 -27.45 11.67
C LEU A 494 -4.96 -28.96 11.93
N GLU A 495 -5.37 -29.78 10.97
CA GLU A 495 -5.36 -31.24 11.10
C GLU A 495 -3.94 -31.79 11.27
N LYS A 496 -2.97 -31.25 10.51
CA LYS A 496 -1.55 -31.56 10.67
C LYS A 496 -1.04 -31.25 12.07
N SER A 497 -1.42 -30.10 12.65
CA SER A 497 -0.98 -29.69 13.98
C SER A 497 -1.48 -30.61 15.10
N ARG A 498 -2.63 -31.26 14.90
CA ARG A 498 -3.27 -32.18 15.85
C ARG A 498 -2.72 -33.60 15.78
N ASP A 499 -2.05 -33.96 14.68
CA ASP A 499 -1.58 -35.31 14.43
C ASP A 499 -0.08 -35.43 14.79
N PRO A 500 0.29 -36.15 15.87
CA PRO A 500 1.68 -36.26 16.33
C PRO A 500 2.64 -36.85 15.30
N SER A 501 2.13 -37.61 14.31
CA SER A 501 2.97 -38.26 13.31
C SER A 501 3.44 -37.31 12.20
N ILE A 502 2.74 -36.20 11.99
CA ILE A 502 2.98 -35.28 10.86
C ILE A 502 3.13 -33.81 11.29
N ARG A 503 2.88 -33.49 12.57
CA ARG A 503 2.94 -32.11 13.08
C ARG A 503 4.29 -31.42 12.87
N ASP A 504 5.40 -32.16 12.92
CA ASP A 504 6.76 -31.61 12.86
C ASP A 504 7.28 -31.44 11.41
N ILE A 505 6.53 -31.94 10.41
CA ILE A 505 6.85 -31.70 9.00
C ILE A 505 6.71 -30.20 8.71
N PRO A 506 7.70 -29.52 8.13
CA PRO A 506 7.59 -28.10 7.84
C PRO A 506 6.60 -27.84 6.70
N ALA A 507 5.84 -26.77 6.82
CA ALA A 507 4.98 -26.28 5.74
C ALA A 507 5.49 -24.92 5.27
N VAL A 508 5.46 -24.70 3.96
CA VAL A 508 5.64 -23.40 3.33
C VAL A 508 4.36 -23.10 2.58
N VAL A 509 3.76 -21.94 2.85
CA VAL A 509 2.52 -21.54 2.21
C VAL A 509 2.82 -20.81 0.91
N ILE A 510 2.08 -21.11 -0.17
CA ILE A 510 2.13 -20.42 -1.45
C ILE A 510 0.72 -19.95 -1.79
N SER A 511 0.42 -18.66 -1.71
CA SER A 511 -0.93 -18.17 -1.98
C SER A 511 -0.96 -16.86 -2.76
N ALA A 512 -2.07 -16.61 -3.47
CA ALA A 512 -2.36 -15.33 -4.09
C ALA A 512 -2.86 -14.27 -3.09
N LYS A 513 -3.28 -14.68 -1.88
CA LYS A 513 -3.75 -13.79 -0.82
C LYS A 513 -2.55 -13.20 -0.07
N ASP A 514 -2.51 -11.87 0.07
CA ASP A 514 -1.54 -11.21 0.95
C ASP A 514 -1.99 -11.43 2.43
N PRO A 515 -1.15 -12.03 3.29
CA PRO A 515 -1.50 -12.30 4.68
C PRO A 515 -1.68 -11.01 5.51
N VAL A 516 -1.28 -9.84 5.01
CA VAL A 516 -1.41 -8.52 5.64
C VAL A 516 -2.71 -7.78 5.20
N ALA A 517 -3.49 -8.37 4.29
CA ALA A 517 -4.69 -7.73 3.74
C ALA A 517 -5.97 -7.90 4.58
N GLU A 518 -5.98 -8.76 5.61
CA GLU A 518 -7.08 -8.80 6.59
C GLU A 518 -6.93 -7.67 7.63
N PRO A 519 -8.03 -7.05 8.09
CA PRO A 519 -7.95 -5.97 9.06
C PRO A 519 -7.31 -6.48 10.35
N ILE A 520 -6.25 -5.80 10.78
CA ILE A 520 -5.55 -6.07 12.04
C ILE A 520 -6.50 -5.72 13.19
N VAL A 521 -7.07 -6.73 13.84
CA VAL A 521 -7.96 -6.54 15.00
C VAL A 521 -7.21 -6.86 16.28
N SER A 522 -6.82 -5.82 17.01
CA SER A 522 -6.36 -5.97 18.40
C SER A 522 -7.56 -5.99 19.34
N ARG A 523 -7.66 -7.01 20.20
CA ARG A 523 -8.79 -7.16 21.17
C ARG A 523 -8.56 -6.44 22.50
N MET A 524 -7.35 -5.94 22.73
CA MET A 524 -6.96 -5.30 23.99
C MET A 524 -5.99 -4.15 23.72
N LEU A 525 -6.23 -3.02 24.37
CA LEU A 525 -5.30 -1.90 24.47
C LEU A 525 -5.14 -1.57 25.96
N GLY A 526 -3.90 -1.61 26.46
CA GLY A 526 -3.57 -1.28 27.83
C GLY A 526 -2.77 0.01 27.91
N VAL A 527 -3.00 0.82 28.95
CA VAL A 527 -2.20 2.03 29.23
C VAL A 527 -1.72 1.97 30.67
N VAL A 528 -0.42 2.13 30.90
CA VAL A 528 0.21 2.12 32.22
C VAL A 528 1.12 3.33 32.37
N ARG A 529 1.16 3.92 33.57
CA ARG A 529 2.06 5.02 33.92
C ARG A 529 2.75 4.70 35.25
N GLY A 530 4.08 4.80 35.31
CA GLY A 530 4.89 4.38 36.46
C GLY A 530 4.57 5.08 37.79
N GLY A 531 3.87 6.23 37.77
CA GLY A 531 3.39 6.95 38.95
C GLY A 531 1.90 6.77 39.26
N GLY A 532 1.20 5.89 38.54
CA GLY A 532 -0.26 5.78 38.55
C GLY A 532 -0.96 6.83 37.67
N LEU A 533 -2.25 6.60 37.41
CA LEU A 533 -3.12 7.56 36.73
C LEU A 533 -3.95 8.29 37.78
N SER A 534 -3.98 9.62 37.72
CA SER A 534 -4.89 10.39 38.56
C SER A 534 -6.35 10.18 38.13
N VAL A 535 -7.32 10.42 39.02
CA VAL A 535 -8.76 10.28 38.68
C VAL A 535 -9.15 11.16 37.46
N PRO A 536 -8.71 12.42 37.35
CA PRO A 536 -8.97 13.23 36.16
C PRO A 536 -8.33 12.67 34.87
N ASP A 537 -7.08 12.20 34.93
CA ASP A 537 -6.41 11.61 33.76
C ASP A 537 -7.11 10.31 33.33
N LEU A 538 -7.54 9.50 34.30
CA LEU A 538 -8.29 8.27 34.05
C LEU A 538 -9.61 8.57 33.35
N LEU A 539 -10.38 9.54 33.84
CA LEU A 539 -11.65 9.93 33.22
C LEU A 539 -11.45 10.54 31.83
N ALA A 540 -10.41 11.35 31.62
CA ALA A 540 -10.07 11.90 30.31
C ALA A 540 -9.67 10.79 29.31
N CYS A 541 -8.89 9.80 29.75
CA CYS A 541 -8.57 8.63 28.93
C CYS A 541 -9.83 7.82 28.59
N ILE A 542 -10.70 7.55 29.57
CA ILE A 542 -11.96 6.83 29.33
C ILE A 542 -12.82 7.58 28.32
N GLN A 543 -12.95 8.90 28.45
CA GLN A 543 -13.72 9.72 27.52
C GLN A 543 -13.13 9.69 26.10
N ALA A 544 -11.83 9.97 25.95
CA ALA A 544 -11.16 9.97 24.65
C ALA A 544 -11.22 8.60 23.96
N ILE A 545 -11.01 7.51 24.71
CA ILE A 545 -11.12 6.15 24.19
C ILE A 545 -12.58 5.83 23.83
N SER A 546 -13.56 6.27 24.63
CA SER A 546 -14.98 6.04 24.35
C SER A 546 -15.46 6.78 23.10
N GLU A 547 -14.99 7.99 22.84
CA GLU A 547 -15.28 8.74 21.61
C GLU A 547 -14.75 7.99 20.38
N VAL A 548 -13.53 7.44 20.46
CA VAL A 548 -12.92 6.66 19.38
C VAL A 548 -13.60 5.30 19.16
N LEU A 549 -14.04 4.64 20.24
CA LEU A 549 -14.61 3.29 20.17
C LEU A 549 -16.14 3.26 19.97
N SER A 550 -16.84 4.40 20.13
CA SER A 550 -18.29 4.49 19.98
C SER A 550 -18.77 4.22 18.55
N PRO A 551 -19.88 3.49 18.34
CA PRO A 551 -20.31 3.05 17.00
C PRO A 551 -20.69 4.19 16.03
N GLY A 552 -21.01 5.39 16.52
CA GLY A 552 -21.56 6.52 15.75
C GLY A 552 -20.56 7.46 15.11
N ASP A 553 -19.33 7.55 15.65
CA ASP A 553 -18.27 8.48 15.19
C ASP A 553 -17.11 7.77 14.48
N ARG A 554 -17.28 6.49 14.12
CA ARG A 554 -16.27 5.79 13.32
C ARG A 554 -16.13 6.47 11.96
N PRO A 555 -14.94 6.99 11.57
CA PRO A 555 -14.65 7.12 10.15
C PRO A 555 -14.77 5.72 9.55
N VAL A 556 -15.62 5.57 8.53
CA VAL A 556 -15.99 4.26 7.95
C VAL A 556 -14.76 3.57 7.37
N HIS A 557 -14.06 2.80 8.20
CA HIS A 557 -13.19 1.71 7.79
C HIS A 557 -14.07 0.46 7.63
N ARG A 558 -14.28 0.06 6.37
CA ARG A 558 -14.98 -1.16 6.00
C ARG A 558 -14.17 -2.39 6.42
N GLY A 559 -14.81 -3.29 7.15
CA GLY A 559 -14.29 -4.61 7.46
C GLY A 559 -15.30 -5.42 8.28
N GLN A 560 -16.17 -6.13 7.57
CA GLN A 560 -16.89 -7.36 7.94
C GLN A 560 -17.49 -7.50 9.36
N SER A 561 -18.82 -7.63 9.42
CA SER A 561 -19.49 -8.43 10.45
C SER A 561 -20.71 -9.11 9.85
N GLU A 562 -20.54 -10.41 9.64
CA GLU A 562 -21.47 -11.52 9.80
C GLU A 562 -22.96 -11.19 10.08
N ARG A 563 -23.82 -11.81 9.26
CA ARG A 563 -25.23 -12.09 9.57
C ARG A 563 -25.30 -13.09 10.73
N PRO A 564 -26.19 -12.92 11.72
CA PRO A 564 -26.72 -14.06 12.45
C PRO A 564 -27.90 -14.67 11.68
N ALA A 565 -27.98 -15.99 11.76
CA ALA A 565 -29.06 -16.81 11.22
C ALA A 565 -30.44 -16.37 11.76
N GLY A 566 -31.41 -16.37 10.85
CA GLY A 566 -32.85 -16.22 11.07
C GLY A 566 -33.57 -16.58 9.78
#